data_AF-A0A644WLZ7-F1
#
_entry.id   AF-A0A644WLZ7-F1
#
_cell.length_a   1.000
_cell.length_b   1.000
_cell.length_c   1.000
_cell.angle_alpha   90.00
_cell.angle_beta   90.00
_cell.angle_gamma   90.00
#
_symmetry.space_group_name_H-M   'P 1'
#
loop_
_entity.id
_entity.type
_entity.pdbx_description
1 polymer ?
#
loop_
_entity_poly.entity_id
_entity_poly.type
_entity_poly.pdbx_seq_one_letter_code
_entity_poly.pdbx_strand_id
1 'polypeptide(L)'
;MKLIRYILFIPVCFLALGIVYWGFSHLLTWFIGLSTFWLIVILIFFGGAIWGLFKGLSAMLMSFTSMLAPNRMFSFWTVLVLSIINGIWTIYNSWTMDVNYSGKVIFGAIVFTILVLELTFALIYGSAAVTEETY
;
A
#
# COMPACT_ATOMS: atom_id res chain seq x y z
N MET A 1 20.18 -8.86 -21.71
CA MET A 1 19.65 -8.84 -20.33
C MET A 1 18.90 -7.55 -19.94
N LYS A 2 19.29 -6.35 -20.42
CA LYS A 2 18.58 -5.09 -20.08
C LYS A 2 17.10 -5.09 -20.51
N LEU A 3 16.79 -5.44 -21.77
CA LEU A 3 15.41 -5.42 -22.31
C LEU A 3 14.44 -6.32 -21.52
N ILE A 4 14.89 -7.52 -21.13
CA ILE A 4 14.10 -8.47 -20.33
C ILE A 4 13.74 -7.88 -18.96
N ARG A 5 14.65 -7.11 -18.33
CA ARG A 5 14.34 -6.42 -17.07
C ARG A 5 13.23 -5.38 -17.25
N TYR A 6 13.22 -4.59 -18.33
CA TYR A 6 12.13 -3.65 -18.60
C TYR A 6 10.77 -4.33 -18.80
N ILE A 7 10.76 -5.46 -19.52
CA ILE A 7 9.54 -6.21 -19.80
C ILE A 7 8.97 -6.87 -18.54
N LEU A 8 9.84 -7.43 -17.68
CA LEU A 8 9.42 -8.12 -16.45
C LEU A 8 9.10 -7.16 -15.31
N PHE A 9 9.69 -5.96 -15.30
CA PHE A 9 9.54 -5.02 -14.19
C PHE A 9 8.10 -4.55 -14.00
N ILE A 10 7.42 -4.14 -15.06
CA ILE A 10 6.02 -3.66 -15.00
C ILE A 10 5.08 -4.72 -14.40
N PRO A 11 4.99 -5.96 -14.94
CA PRO A 11 4.07 -6.97 -14.40
C PRO A 11 4.43 -7.38 -12.97
N VAL A 12 5.72 -7.42 -12.61
CA VAL A 12 6.11 -7.73 -11.23
C VAL A 12 5.71 -6.61 -10.27
N CYS A 13 5.94 -5.34 -10.63
CA CYS A 13 5.46 -4.20 -9.84
C CYS A 13 3.94 -4.19 -9.73
N PHE A 14 3.23 -4.48 -10.82
CA PHE A 14 1.79 -4.58 -10.82
C PHE A 14 1.28 -5.65 -9.84
N LEU A 15 1.87 -6.85 -9.87
CA LEU A 15 1.51 -7.94 -8.95
C LEU A 15 1.84 -7.60 -7.50
N ALA A 16 3.05 -7.09 -7.24
CA ALA A 16 3.50 -6.77 -5.89
C ALA A 16 2.63 -5.67 -5.26
N LEU A 17 2.40 -4.57 -5.98
CA LEU A 17 1.53 -3.50 -5.52
C LEU A 17 0.09 -3.98 -5.39
N GLY A 18 -0.43 -4.71 -6.39
CA GLY A 18 -1.79 -5.24 -6.38
C GLY A 18 -2.08 -6.12 -5.16
N ILE A 19 -1.18 -7.05 -4.82
CA ILE A 19 -1.30 -7.91 -3.62
C ILE A 19 -1.36 -7.07 -2.34
N VAL A 20 -0.58 -6.01 -2.27
CA VAL A 20 -0.52 -5.15 -1.08
C VAL A 20 -1.82 -4.37 -0.93
N TYR A 21 -2.25 -3.63 -1.95
CA TYR A 21 -3.52 -2.89 -1.91
C TYR A 21 -4.73 -3.80 -1.69
N TRP A 22 -4.69 -5.02 -2.23
CA TRP A 22 -5.68 -6.07 -1.94
C TRP A 22 -5.68 -6.50 -0.47
N GLY A 23 -4.50 -6.72 0.12
CA GLY A 23 -4.34 -7.02 1.53
C GLY A 23 -4.86 -5.90 2.43
N PHE A 24 -4.63 -4.64 2.05
CA PHE A 24 -5.21 -3.47 2.71
C PHE A 24 -6.73 -3.52 2.70
N SER A 25 -7.34 -3.80 1.55
CA SER A 25 -8.80 -3.89 1.43
C SER A 25 -9.40 -4.99 2.32
N HIS A 26 -8.70 -6.11 2.48
CA HIS A 26 -9.09 -7.18 3.41
C HIS A 26 -8.95 -6.75 4.88
N LEU A 27 -7.87 -6.02 5.21
CA LEU A 27 -7.68 -5.46 6.54
C LEU A 27 -8.82 -4.49 6.92
N LEU A 28 -9.29 -3.65 5.99
CA LEU A 28 -10.44 -2.79 6.22
C LEU A 28 -11.70 -3.59 6.55
N THR A 29 -11.99 -4.62 5.75
CA THR A 29 -13.18 -5.47 5.95
C THR A 29 -13.14 -6.15 7.31
N TRP A 30 -11.96 -6.68 7.68
CA TRP A 30 -11.73 -7.27 9.00
C TRP A 30 -11.92 -6.24 10.12
N PHE A 31 -11.36 -5.03 9.96
CA PHE A 31 -11.46 -3.95 10.96
C PHE A 31 -12.91 -3.49 11.17
N ILE A 32 -13.68 -3.36 10.09
CA ILE A 32 -15.13 -3.06 10.15
C ILE A 32 -15.90 -4.20 10.82
N GLY A 33 -15.47 -5.46 10.69
CA GLY A 33 -16.12 -6.62 11.29
C GLY A 33 -15.91 -6.80 12.81
N LEU A 34 -14.93 -6.13 13.42
CA LEU A 34 -14.61 -6.29 14.84
C LEU A 34 -15.71 -5.77 15.77
N SER A 35 -15.81 -6.22 17.03
CA SER A 35 -16.66 -5.52 18.01
C SER A 35 -16.02 -4.18 18.43
N THR A 36 -16.82 -3.22 18.91
CA THR A 36 -16.31 -1.92 19.39
C THR A 36 -15.25 -2.09 20.49
N PHE A 37 -15.43 -3.07 21.38
CA PHE A 37 -14.45 -3.40 22.42
C PHE A 37 -13.09 -3.79 21.82
N TRP A 38 -13.07 -4.74 20.89
CA TRP A 38 -11.82 -5.19 20.26
C TRP A 38 -11.16 -4.09 19.42
N LEU A 39 -11.96 -3.24 18.77
CA LEU A 39 -11.45 -2.10 18.01
C LEU A 39 -10.68 -1.13 18.91
N ILE A 40 -11.23 -0.79 20.09
CA ILE A 40 -10.54 0.07 21.07
C ILE A 40 -9.25 -0.59 21.57
N VAL A 41 -9.29 -1.88 21.89
CA VAL A 41 -8.10 -2.64 22.34
C VAL A 41 -7.00 -2.57 21.28
N ILE A 42 -7.33 -2.78 20.01
CA ILE A 42 -6.37 -2.73 18.91
C ILE A 42 -5.79 -1.32 18.75
N LEU A 43 -6.62 -0.28 18.77
CA LEU A 43 -6.15 1.09 18.60
C LEU A 43 -5.18 1.52 19.71
N ILE A 44 -5.49 1.19 20.98
CA ILE A 44 -4.70 1.64 22.13
C ILE A 44 -3.43 0.81 22.31
N PHE A 45 -3.56 -0.53 22.27
CA PHE A 45 -2.46 -1.43 22.64
C PHE A 45 -1.63 -1.88 21.45
N PHE A 46 -2.22 -1.93 20.25
CA PHE A 46 -1.57 -2.47 19.05
C PHE A 46 -1.36 -1.43 17.95
N GLY A 47 -1.84 -0.19 18.10
CA GLY A 47 -1.70 0.85 17.09
C GLY A 47 -0.25 1.09 16.67
N GLY A 48 0.67 1.16 17.62
CA GLY A 48 2.11 1.31 17.35
C GLY A 48 2.72 0.09 16.64
N ALA A 49 2.32 -1.12 17.02
CA ALA A 49 2.78 -2.35 16.36
C ALA A 49 2.28 -2.45 14.92
N ILE A 50 0.99 -2.11 14.69
CA ILE A 50 0.39 -2.04 13.36
C ILE A 50 1.11 -1.01 12.50
N TRP A 51 1.43 0.16 13.06
CA TRP A 51 2.22 1.17 12.37
C TRP A 51 3.63 0.69 12.02
N GLY A 52 4.32 0.03 12.94
CA GLY A 52 5.64 -0.55 12.69
C GLY A 52 5.63 -1.60 11.58
N LEU A 53 4.64 -2.51 11.61
CA LEU A 53 4.44 -3.52 10.56
C LEU A 53 4.17 -2.87 9.20
N PHE A 54 3.36 -1.82 9.17
CA PHE A 54 3.07 -1.06 7.96
C PHE A 54 4.33 -0.44 7.35
N LYS A 55 5.17 0.20 8.19
CA LYS A 55 6.45 0.78 7.74
C LYS A 55 7.41 -0.29 7.23
N GLY A 56 7.48 -1.43 7.93
CA GLY A 56 8.27 -2.59 7.50
C GLY A 56 7.82 -3.12 6.13
N LEU A 57 6.50 -3.30 5.93
CA LEU A 57 5.95 -3.76 4.66
C LEU A 57 6.27 -2.79 3.52
N SER A 58 6.08 -1.48 3.74
CA SER A 58 6.44 -0.44 2.77
C SER A 58 7.93 -0.50 2.38
N ALA A 59 8.82 -0.64 3.36
CA ALA A 59 10.26 -0.75 3.12
C ALA A 59 10.64 -2.04 2.36
N MET A 60 10.00 -3.18 2.69
CA MET A 60 10.21 -4.43 1.97
C MET A 60 9.81 -4.33 0.50
N LEU A 61 8.68 -3.68 0.19
CA LEU A 61 8.22 -3.47 -1.19
C LEU A 61 9.16 -2.55 -1.97
N MET A 62 9.65 -1.49 -1.32
CA MET A 62 10.67 -0.61 -1.92
C MET A 62 11.95 -1.37 -2.25
N SER A 63 12.44 -2.21 -1.34
CA SER A 63 13.63 -3.03 -1.57
C SER A 63 13.40 -4.05 -2.70
N PHE A 64 12.24 -4.69 -2.74
CA PHE A 64 11.93 -5.65 -3.81
C PHE A 64 11.86 -4.98 -5.18
N THR A 65 11.21 -3.82 -5.28
CA THR A 65 11.09 -3.06 -6.53
C THR A 65 12.45 -2.51 -6.98
N SER A 66 13.33 -2.08 -6.07
CA SER A 66 14.65 -1.58 -6.46
C SER A 66 15.57 -2.64 -7.03
N MET A 67 15.55 -3.86 -6.50
CA MET A 67 16.39 -4.97 -6.98
C MET A 67 16.09 -5.34 -8.44
N LEU A 68 14.84 -5.14 -8.87
CA LEU A 68 14.38 -5.48 -10.22
C LEU A 68 14.40 -4.28 -11.18
N ALA A 69 14.60 -3.07 -10.66
CA ALA A 69 14.51 -1.83 -11.42
C ALA A 69 15.54 -1.78 -12.57
N PRO A 70 15.11 -1.54 -13.81
CA PRO A 70 16.03 -1.45 -14.94
C PRO A 70 16.77 -0.10 -15.00
N ASN A 71 16.13 1.00 -14.55
CA ASN A 71 16.76 2.28 -14.24
C ASN A 71 15.86 3.11 -13.29
N ARG A 72 16.41 4.19 -12.73
CA ARG A 72 15.73 5.07 -11.75
C ARG A 72 14.41 5.65 -12.27
N MET A 73 14.47 6.34 -13.41
CA MET A 73 13.34 7.09 -13.93
C MET A 73 12.20 6.17 -14.31
N PHE A 74 12.50 5.04 -14.96
CA PHE A 74 11.50 4.06 -15.34
C PHE A 74 10.84 3.42 -14.12
N SER A 75 11.62 3.07 -13.10
CA SER A 75 11.10 2.54 -11.84
C SER A 75 10.16 3.53 -11.16
N PHE A 76 10.62 4.76 -10.98
CA PHE A 76 9.85 5.83 -10.37
C PHE A 76 8.51 6.06 -11.08
N TRP A 77 8.53 6.25 -12.40
CA TRP A 77 7.30 6.49 -13.17
C TRP A 77 6.35 5.30 -13.14
N THR A 78 6.88 4.08 -13.20
CA THR A 78 6.07 2.86 -13.13
C THR A 78 5.39 2.75 -11.77
N VAL A 79 6.16 2.89 -10.67
CA VAL A 79 5.62 2.81 -9.31
C VAL A 79 4.63 3.94 -9.05
N LEU A 80 4.91 5.16 -9.52
CA LEU A 80 4.01 6.31 -9.38
C LEU A 80 2.65 6.05 -10.02
N VAL A 81 2.64 5.66 -11.30
CA VAL A 81 1.38 5.43 -12.03
C VAL A 81 0.61 4.27 -11.39
N LEU A 82 1.28 3.16 -11.09
CA LEU A 82 0.63 1.99 -10.52
C LEU A 82 0.11 2.24 -9.10
N SER A 83 0.87 2.95 -8.25
CA SER A 83 0.47 3.22 -6.87
C SER A 83 -0.71 4.21 -6.81
N ILE A 84 -0.72 5.24 -7.67
CA ILE A 84 -1.84 6.18 -7.75
C ILE A 84 -3.12 5.47 -8.21
N ILE A 85 -3.04 4.67 -9.29
CA ILE A 85 -4.21 3.94 -9.81
C ILE A 85 -4.76 2.98 -8.76
N ASN A 86 -3.89 2.16 -8.14
CA ASN A 86 -4.32 1.21 -7.12
C ASN A 86 -4.83 1.91 -5.85
N GLY A 87 -4.19 3.00 -5.43
CA GLY A 87 -4.60 3.80 -4.28
C GLY A 87 -5.99 4.41 -4.47
N ILE A 88 -6.23 5.09 -5.60
CA ILE A 88 -7.54 5.67 -5.94
C ILE A 88 -8.60 4.56 -6.01
N TRP A 89 -8.32 3.47 -6.72
CA TRP A 89 -9.24 2.34 -6.85
C TRP A 89 -9.64 1.77 -5.49
N THR A 90 -8.66 1.58 -4.61
CA THR A 90 -8.86 1.01 -3.27
C THR A 90 -9.67 1.96 -2.37
N ILE A 91 -9.36 3.26 -2.39
CA ILE A 91 -10.13 4.28 -1.66
C ILE A 91 -11.56 4.32 -2.19
N TYR A 92 -11.75 4.44 -3.51
CA TYR A 92 -13.07 4.48 -4.11
C TYR A 92 -13.94 3.28 -3.70
N ASN A 93 -13.38 2.06 -3.78
CA ASN A 93 -14.09 0.86 -3.37
C ASN A 93 -14.44 0.86 -1.88
N SER A 94 -13.56 1.36 -1.01
CA SER A 94 -13.86 1.46 0.43
C SER A 94 -15.02 2.39 0.76
N TRP A 95 -15.21 3.45 -0.03
CA TRP A 95 -16.29 4.44 0.13
C TRP A 95 -17.55 4.11 -0.67
N THR A 96 -17.54 3.04 -1.44
CA THR A 96 -18.70 2.56 -2.23
C THR A 96 -19.12 1.15 -1.85
N MET A 97 -18.57 0.61 -0.75
CA MET A 97 -19.01 -0.68 -0.22
C MET A 97 -20.49 -0.57 0.16
N ASP A 98 -21.29 -1.53 -0.28
CA ASP A 98 -22.72 -1.63 0.03
C ASP A 98 -22.92 -2.15 1.46
N VAL A 99 -22.61 -1.30 2.44
CA VAL A 99 -22.67 -1.61 3.88
C VAL A 99 -23.47 -0.51 4.57
N ASN A 100 -24.23 -0.88 5.60
CA ASN A 100 -24.96 0.09 6.40
C ASN A 100 -23.97 1.06 7.08
N TYR A 101 -23.97 2.33 6.64
CA TYR A 101 -23.04 3.38 7.07
C TYR A 101 -23.26 3.76 8.54
N SER A 102 -22.73 2.96 9.45
CA SER A 102 -22.60 3.32 10.86
C SER A 102 -21.39 4.24 11.06
N GLY A 103 -21.38 5.02 12.15
CA GLY A 103 -20.23 5.88 12.48
C GLY A 103 -18.90 5.11 12.60
N LYS A 104 -18.97 3.83 12.97
CA LYS A 104 -17.80 2.92 13.01
C LYS A 104 -17.27 2.60 11.61
N VAL A 105 -18.16 2.33 10.65
CA VAL A 105 -17.79 2.07 9.25
C VAL A 105 -17.13 3.32 8.65
N ILE A 106 -17.73 4.49 8.88
CA ILE A 106 -17.18 5.78 8.41
C ILE A 106 -15.80 6.03 9.01
N PHE A 107 -15.63 5.84 10.33
CA PHE A 107 -14.33 5.98 10.98
C PHE A 107 -13.29 5.01 10.40
N GLY A 108 -13.65 3.74 10.19
CA GLY A 108 -12.78 2.75 9.56
C GLY A 108 -12.35 3.16 8.15
N ALA A 109 -13.28 3.65 7.32
CA ALA A 109 -12.99 4.11 5.95
C ALA A 109 -12.05 5.34 5.94
N ILE A 110 -12.17 6.25 6.90
CA ILE A 110 -11.26 7.40 7.05
C ILE A 110 -9.85 6.92 7.41
N VAL A 111 -9.72 6.12 8.46
CA VAL A 111 -8.41 5.58 8.89
C VAL A 111 -7.76 4.79 7.75
N PHE A 112 -8.55 3.99 7.04
CA PHE A 112 -8.10 3.25 5.88
C PHE A 112 -7.59 4.15 4.76
N THR A 113 -8.33 5.21 4.41
CA THR A 113 -7.92 6.18 3.40
C THR A 113 -6.56 6.80 3.73
N ILE A 114 -6.33 7.16 5.00
CA ILE A 114 -5.06 7.72 5.47
C ILE A 114 -3.93 6.70 5.28
N LEU A 115 -4.13 5.44 5.67
CA LEU A 115 -3.14 4.38 5.50
C LEU A 115 -2.83 4.12 4.02
N VAL A 116 -3.84 4.08 3.17
CA VAL A 116 -3.66 3.87 1.73
C VAL A 116 -2.90 5.03 1.09
N LEU A 117 -3.20 6.28 1.46
CA LEU A 117 -2.45 7.45 0.99
C LEU A 117 -0.99 7.40 1.47
N GLU A 118 -0.76 7.10 2.74
CA GLU A 118 0.58 7.02 3.29
C GLU A 118 1.41 5.93 2.62
N LEU A 119 0.84 4.75 2.36
CA LEU A 119 1.47 3.69 1.58
C LEU A 119 1.84 4.19 0.18
N THR A 120 0.89 4.84 -0.49
CA THR A 120 1.06 5.36 -1.85
C THR A 120 2.23 6.33 -1.90
N PHE A 121 2.29 7.28 -0.96
CA PHE A 121 3.41 8.22 -0.86
C PHE A 121 4.73 7.51 -0.51
N ALA A 122 4.72 6.57 0.45
CA ALA A 122 5.91 5.84 0.85
C ALA A 122 6.52 5.06 -0.34
N LEU A 123 5.69 4.41 -1.16
CA LEU A 123 6.14 3.70 -2.36
C LEU A 123 6.71 4.66 -3.41
N ILE A 124 6.06 5.81 -3.64
CA ILE A 124 6.52 6.82 -4.59
C ILE A 124 7.87 7.39 -4.15
N TYR A 125 7.98 7.91 -2.93
CA TYR A 125 9.22 8.48 -2.40
C TYR A 125 10.32 7.43 -2.30
N GLY A 126 9.96 6.22 -1.88
CA GLY A 126 10.86 5.09 -1.81
C GLY A 126 11.48 4.76 -3.16
N SER A 127 10.65 4.65 -4.20
CA SER A 127 11.13 4.39 -5.57
C SER A 127 12.06 5.49 -6.10
N ALA A 128 11.89 6.73 -5.63
CA ALA A 128 12.79 7.85 -5.95
C ALA A 128 14.13 7.77 -5.19
N ALA A 129 14.16 7.16 -4.00
CA ALA A 129 15.33 7.12 -3.13
C ALA A 129 16.29 5.95 -3.40
N VAL A 130 15.85 4.82 -3.97
CA VAL A 130 16.68 3.60 -4.06
C VAL A 130 17.74 3.63 -5.18
N THR A 131 18.59 4.65 -5.24
CA THR A 131 19.52 4.82 -6.38
C THR A 131 20.93 5.28 -6.07
N GLU A 132 21.43 4.97 -4.87
CA GLU A 132 22.87 5.10 -4.60
C GLU A 132 23.44 3.79 -4.05
N GLU A 133 23.29 2.69 -4.78
CA GLU A 133 24.32 1.65 -4.76
C GLU A 133 24.70 1.31 -6.20
N THR A 134 25.89 1.80 -6.53
CA THR A 134 26.75 1.50 -7.67
C THR A 134 26.69 0.05 -8.14
N TYR A 135 26.41 -0.15 -9.43
CA TYR A 135 27.00 -1.26 -10.19
C TYR A 135 28.40 -0.85 -10.65
#